data_AF-A0A433DE93-F1
#
_entry.id   AF-A0A433DE93-F1
#
_cell.length_a   1.000
_cell.length_b   1.000
_cell.length_c   1.000
_cell.angle_alpha   90.00
_cell.angle_beta   90.00
_cell.angle_gamma   90.00
#
_symmetry.space_group_name_H-M   'P 1'
#
loop_
_entity.id
_entity.type
_entity.pdbx_description
1 polymer ?
#
loop_
_entity_poly.entity_id
_entity_poly.type
_entity_poly.pdbx_seq_one_letter_code
_entity_poly.pdbx_strand_id
1 'polypeptide(L)' 'NPFSKKKTRRRWLPNVQNKRLYSETFNKFFGLKVTTAVLRTMDKKGGLDRYLLETKEKNLFSEKGVQMKRNLIAEI' A
#
# COMPACT_ATOMS: atom_id res chain seq x y z
N ASN A 1 25.75 17.31 12.47
CA ASN A 1 25.21 18.44 13.25
C ASN A 1 25.41 19.72 12.47
N PRO A 2 24.42 20.64 12.42
CA PRO A 2 24.61 21.92 11.73
C PRO A 2 25.71 22.72 12.43
N PHE A 3 26.50 23.45 11.62
CA PHE A 3 27.62 24.27 12.10
C PHE A 3 27.19 25.30 13.17
N SER A 4 26.02 25.92 13.00
CA SER A 4 25.47 26.91 13.94
C SER A 4 24.77 26.32 15.17
N LYS A 5 24.69 24.97 15.30
CA LYS A 5 23.94 24.23 16.34
C LYS A 5 22.43 24.56 16.47
N LYS A 6 21.88 25.42 15.61
CA LYS A 6 20.46 25.75 15.58
C LYS A 6 19.65 24.60 14.99
N LYS A 7 18.50 24.27 15.60
CA LYS A 7 17.58 23.22 15.14
C LYS A 7 16.31 23.84 14.58
N THR A 8 15.90 23.41 13.39
CA THR A 8 14.61 23.78 12.77
C THR A 8 13.70 22.55 12.72
N ARG A 9 12.38 22.77 12.79
CA ARG A 9 11.41 21.68 12.62
C ARG A 9 11.47 21.18 11.17
N ARG A 10 11.51 19.86 10.98
CA ARG A 10 11.51 19.21 9.66
C ARG A 10 10.47 18.09 9.63
N ARG A 11 9.83 17.89 8.49
CA ARG A 11 8.89 16.79 8.26
C ARG A 11 9.49 15.77 7.30
N TRP A 12 9.38 14.50 7.63
CA TRP A 12 9.76 13.38 6.77
C TRP A 12 8.52 12.82 6.12
N LEU A 13 8.49 12.80 4.79
CA LEU A 13 7.39 12.24 4.03
C LEU A 13 7.82 10.89 3.45
N PRO A 14 6.92 9.88 3.47
CA PRO A 14 7.18 8.63 2.79
C PRO A 14 7.17 8.83 1.28
N ASN A 15 7.89 7.97 0.56
CA ASN A 15 7.83 7.94 -0.89
C ASN A 15 6.53 7.26 -1.34
N VAL A 16 5.60 8.04 -1.90
CA VAL A 16 4.30 7.60 -2.42
C VAL A 16 4.28 7.74 -3.94
N GLN A 17 3.84 6.68 -4.63
CA GLN A 17 3.83 6.56 -6.08
C GLN A 17 2.42 6.17 -6.58
N ASN A 18 1.98 6.78 -7.67
CA ASN A 18 0.74 6.38 -8.34
C ASN A 18 1.05 5.22 -9.29
N LYS A 19 0.50 4.03 -9.04
CA LYS A 19 0.73 2.83 -9.86
C LYS A 19 -0.58 2.15 -10.22
N ARG A 20 -0.59 1.49 -11.38
CA ARG A 20 -1.65 0.57 -11.81
C ARG A 20 -1.24 -0.83 -11.39
N LEU A 21 -2.04 -1.45 -10.54
CA LEU A 21 -1.84 -2.81 -10.05
C LEU A 21 -2.91 -3.71 -10.65
N TYR A 22 -2.49 -4.84 -11.20
CA TYR A 22 -3.40 -5.84 -11.73
C TYR A 22 -3.94 -6.72 -10.60
N SER A 23 -5.23 -7.04 -10.66
CA SER A 23 -5.89 -8.01 -9.79
C SER A 23 -6.40 -9.14 -10.66
N GLU A 24 -5.99 -10.35 -10.32
CA GLU A 24 -6.37 -11.58 -11.02
C GLU A 24 -7.83 -11.92 -10.72
N THR A 25 -8.26 -11.79 -9.46
CA THR A 25 -9.63 -12.10 -9.04
C THR A 25 -10.67 -11.26 -9.78
N PHE A 26 -10.39 -9.97 -9.98
CA PHE A 26 -11.31 -9.06 -10.67
C PHE A 26 -11.00 -8.87 -12.16
N ASN A 27 -9.97 -9.54 -12.69
CA ASN A 27 -9.47 -9.41 -14.07
C ASN A 27 -9.34 -7.95 -14.54
N LYS A 28 -8.88 -7.05 -13.67
CA LYS A 28 -8.82 -5.61 -13.94
C LYS A 28 -7.68 -4.89 -13.26
N PHE A 29 -7.32 -3.73 -13.82
CA PHE A 29 -6.30 -2.85 -13.26
C PHE A 29 -6.90 -1.83 -12.30
N PHE A 30 -6.28 -1.67 -11.13
CA PHE A 30 -6.60 -0.64 -10.15
C PHE A 30 -5.52 0.42 -10.09
N GLY A 31 -5.91 1.69 -10.27
CA GLY A 31 -5.04 2.84 -9.98
C GLY A 31 -5.01 3.12 -8.48
N LEU A 32 -3.86 2.91 -7.83
CA LEU A 32 -3.67 3.11 -6.40
C LEU A 32 -2.46 4.01 -6.12
N LYS A 33 -2.57 4.82 -5.06
CA LYS A 33 -1.42 5.53 -4.47
C LYS A 33 -0.79 4.62 -3.44
N VAL A 34 0.43 4.17 -3.69
CA VAL A 34 1.11 3.15 -2.89
C VAL A 34 2.50 3.63 -2.50
N THR A 35 2.95 3.25 -1.31
CA THR A 35 4.33 3.48 -0.90
C THR A 35 5.24 2.44 -1.54
N THR A 36 6.51 2.79 -1.74
CA THR A 36 7.51 1.86 -2.28
C THR A 36 7.74 0.64 -1.39
N ALA A 37 7.58 0.81 -0.07
CA ALA A 37 7.64 -0.30 0.88
C ALA A 37 6.51 -1.32 0.64
N VAL A 38 5.29 -0.82 0.37
CA VAL A 38 4.13 -1.68 0.09
C VAL A 38 4.30 -2.41 -1.24
N LEU A 39 4.80 -1.74 -2.28
CA LEU A 39 5.13 -2.39 -3.57
C LEU A 39 6.07 -3.59 -3.36
N ARG A 40 7.17 -3.38 -2.62
CA ARG A 40 8.10 -4.48 -2.29
C ARG A 40 7.43 -5.62 -1.52
N THR A 41 6.49 -5.32 -0.61
CA THR A 41 5.76 -6.37 0.10
C THR A 41 4.76 -7.12 -0.78
N MET A 42 4.13 -6.43 -1.75
CA MET A 42 3.27 -7.08 -2.75
C MET A 42 4.10 -8.02 -3.62
N ASP A 43 5.28 -7.60 -4.07
CA ASP A 43 6.20 -8.45 -4.84
C ASP A 43 6.62 -9.69 -4.02
N LYS A 44 6.97 -9.50 -2.74
CA LYS A 44 7.33 -10.61 -1.85
C LYS A 44 6.19 -11.61 -1.64
N LYS A 45 4.94 -11.12 -1.59
CA LYS A 45 3.75 -11.96 -1.43
C LYS A 45 3.26 -12.54 -2.74
N GLY A 46 3.76 -12.08 -3.88
CA GLY A 46 3.33 -12.54 -5.21
C GLY A 46 2.04 -11.89 -5.71
N GLY A 47 1.77 -10.63 -5.38
CA GLY A 47 0.69 -9.86 -6.01
C GLY A 47 -0.20 -9.06 -5.05
N LEU A 48 -1.13 -8.30 -5.64
CA LEU A 48 -2.08 -7.45 -4.91
C LEU A 48 -3.09 -8.29 -4.11
N ASP A 49 -3.70 -9.28 -4.74
CA ASP A 49 -4.80 -10.05 -4.17
C ASP A 49 -4.34 -10.88 -2.97
N ARG A 50 -3.20 -11.56 -3.12
CA ARG A 50 -2.55 -12.29 -2.03
C ARG A 50 -2.11 -11.36 -0.89
N TYR A 51 -1.61 -10.17 -1.22
CA TYR A 51 -1.32 -9.15 -0.21
C TYR A 51 -2.58 -8.75 0.58
N LEU A 52 -3.72 -8.54 -0.08
CA LEU A 52 -4.98 -8.18 0.59
C LEU A 52 -5.52 -9.32 1.48
N LEU A 53 -5.46 -10.56 1.01
CA LEU A 53 -5.91 -11.73 1.77
C LEU A 53 -5.10 -11.92 3.06
N GLU A 54 -3.78 -11.98 2.96
CA GLU A 54 -2.89 -12.27 4.09
C GLU A 54 -2.79 -11.10 5.09
N THR A 55 -2.96 -9.86 4.63
CA THR A 55 -2.78 -8.69 5.50
C THR A 55 -4.02 -8.45 6.35
N LYS A 56 -3.85 -8.38 7.68
CA LYS A 56 -4.95 -8.07 8.62
C LYS A 56 -5.53 -6.67 8.34
N GLU A 57 -6.84 -6.48 8.51
CA GLU A 57 -7.51 -5.19 8.25
C GLU A 57 -6.89 -4.04 9.03
N LYS A 58 -6.51 -4.28 10.29
CA LYS A 58 -5.82 -3.31 11.15
C LYS A 58 -4.52 -2.77 10.55
N ASN A 59 -3.86 -3.52 9.68
CA ASN A 59 -2.57 -3.17 9.08
C ASN A 59 -2.70 -2.54 7.68
N LEU A 60 -3.89 -2.53 7.09
CA LEU A 60 -4.13 -1.93 5.78
C LEU A 60 -4.24 -0.40 5.85
N PHE A 61 -4.61 0.15 7.02
CA PHE A 61 -4.71 1.59 7.36
C PHE A 61 -5.40 2.47 6.30
N SER A 62 -6.17 1.88 5.38
CA SER A 62 -6.78 2.54 4.25
C SER A 62 -8.18 1.97 4.04
N GLU A 63 -9.17 2.86 3.99
CA GLU A 63 -10.57 2.47 3.81
C GLU A 63 -10.78 1.73 2.48
N LYS A 64 -10.20 2.26 1.39
CA LYS A 64 -10.23 1.61 0.08
C LYS A 64 -9.58 0.22 0.10
N GLY A 65 -8.48 0.04 0.83
CA GLY A 65 -7.81 -1.26 0.96
C GLY A 65 -8.67 -2.29 1.70
N VAL A 66 -9.35 -1.85 2.78
CA VAL A 66 -10.31 -2.69 3.52
C VAL A 66 -11.52 -3.04 2.65
N GLN A 67 -12.07 -2.08 1.90
CA GLN A 67 -13.18 -2.34 0.98
C GLN A 67 -12.79 -3.33 -0.13
N MET A 68 -11.61 -3.17 -0.74
CA MET A 68 -11.12 -4.12 -1.75
C MET A 68 -10.94 -5.52 -1.16
N LYS A 69 -10.42 -5.63 0.06
CA LYS A 69 -10.32 -6.92 0.75
C LYS A 69 -11.68 -7.57 0.97
N ARG A 70 -12.68 -6.82 1.45
CA ARG A 70 -14.04 -7.33 1.69
C ARG A 70 -14.69 -7.80 0.39
N ASN A 71 -14.58 -7.01 -0.68
CA ASN A 71 -15.09 -7.39 -1.99
C ASN A 71 -14.41 -8.66 -2.50
N LEU A 72 -13.11 -8.80 -2.27
CA LEU A 72 -12.35 -9.97 -2.68
C LEU A 72 -12.74 -11.22 -1.89
N ILE A 73 -13.02 -11.10 -0.59
CA ILE A 73 -13.55 -12.20 0.23
C ILE A 73 -14.97 -12.58 -0.18
N ALA A 74 -15.79 -11.62 -0.60
CA ALA A 74 -17.16 -11.89 -1.03
C ALA A 74 -17.24 -12.61 -2.40
N GLU A 75 -16.21 -12.48 -3.23
CA GLU A 75 -16.13 -13.10 -4.56
C GLU A 75 -15.52 -14.51 -4.53
N ILE A 76 -14.84 -14.87 -3.43
CA ILE A 76 -14.29 -16.21 -3.17
C ILE A 76 -15.36 -17.09 -2.53
#